data_AF-A0A4Y9ZF21-F1
#
_entry.id   AF-A0A4Y9ZF21-F1
#
_cell.length_a   1.000
_cell.length_b   1.000
_cell.length_c   1.000
_cell.angle_alpha   90.00
_cell.angle_beta   90.00
_cell.angle_gamma   90.00
#
_symmetry.space_group_name_H-M   'P 1'
#
loop_
_entity.id
_entity.type
_entity.pdbx_description
1 polymer ?
#
loop_
_entity_poly.entity_id
_entity_poly.type
_entity_poly.pdbx_seq_one_letter_code
_entity_poly.pdbx_strand_id
1 'polypeptide(L)'
;MASLDSLRLVPSLYEKGGEEDFVKSGRTLSMTLSPRDNSIAVYTAPSVEPRALQALSITYPKEQDIYTASADPIPSSERRLFITDTSVIFAALQNLVKSANERDPGLLRDEQTLRLTTKLTVDYVSFIKECWVHASQPVTRPEPLQFEADHYRTLYTSLSLFVVLYMVENGLEDAPVGEELMEWLNIHFIEPSSEEGDNLSSQDRPWEDETFWPYLTRLGFITSISVRR
;
A
#
# COMPACT_ATOMS: atom_id res chain seq x y z
N MET A 1 -11.82 -16.03 -0.01
CA MET A 1 -13.16 -15.42 0.05
C MET A 1 -13.42 -15.06 1.50
N ALA A 2 -13.18 -13.81 1.88
CA ALA A 2 -13.45 -13.35 3.25
C ALA A 2 -14.96 -13.44 3.52
N SER A 3 -15.35 -13.87 4.72
CA SER A 3 -16.73 -13.85 5.16
C SER A 3 -17.29 -12.43 5.00
N LEU A 4 -18.49 -12.31 4.44
CA LEU A 4 -19.27 -11.08 4.53
C LEU A 4 -19.63 -10.89 6.00
N ASP A 5 -18.74 -10.27 6.77
CA ASP A 5 -19.04 -9.84 8.13
C ASP A 5 -20.23 -8.88 8.05
N SER A 6 -21.36 -9.31 8.60
CA SER A 6 -22.57 -8.50 8.63
C SER A 6 -22.32 -7.26 9.49
N LEU A 7 -22.23 -6.09 8.86
CA LEU A 7 -22.20 -4.80 9.55
C LEU A 7 -23.55 -4.57 10.25
N ARG A 8 -23.52 -4.30 11.56
CA ARG A 8 -24.71 -4.07 12.38
C ARG A 8 -24.60 -2.70 13.06
N LEU A 9 -25.70 -1.97 13.10
CA LEU A 9 -25.79 -0.71 13.82
C LEU A 9 -25.77 -0.98 15.33
N VAL A 10 -24.90 -0.27 16.05
CA VAL A 10 -24.77 -0.35 17.50
C VAL A 10 -24.74 1.07 18.06
N PRO A 11 -25.64 1.43 19.00
CA PRO A 11 -26.75 0.62 19.54
C PRO A 11 -27.84 0.28 18.48
N SER A 12 -28.60 -0.79 18.69
CA SER A 12 -29.67 -1.18 17.76
C SER A 12 -30.78 -0.13 17.69
N LEU A 13 -31.25 0.19 16.48
CA LEU A 13 -32.34 1.16 16.24
C LEU A 13 -33.67 0.80 16.92
N TYR A 14 -33.95 -0.50 17.04
CA TYR A 14 -35.13 -1.04 17.71
C TYR A 14 -34.78 -2.41 18.31
N GLU A 15 -35.50 -2.81 19.35
CA GLU A 15 -35.30 -4.12 19.99
C GLU A 15 -35.85 -5.26 19.13
N LYS A 16 -35.39 -6.49 19.39
CA LYS A 16 -35.80 -7.68 18.61
C LYS A 16 -37.32 -7.86 18.63
N GLY A 17 -37.96 -7.73 17.47
CA GLY A 17 -39.42 -7.80 17.32
C GLY A 17 -40.12 -6.45 17.13
N GLY A 18 -39.41 -5.32 17.28
CA GLY A 18 -39.95 -3.96 17.10
C GLY A 18 -39.96 -3.44 15.65
N GLU A 19 -39.78 -4.31 14.65
CA GLU A 19 -39.73 -3.92 13.24
C GLU A 19 -41.06 -3.32 12.76
N GLU A 20 -42.19 -3.95 13.14
CA GLU A 20 -43.51 -3.45 12.77
C GLU A 20 -43.79 -2.07 13.36
N ASP A 21 -43.35 -1.82 14.59
CA ASP A 21 -43.54 -0.54 15.26
C ASP A 21 -42.67 0.54 14.62
N PHE A 22 -41.45 0.19 14.19
CA PHE A 22 -40.58 1.08 13.42
C PHE A 22 -41.20 1.47 12.08
N VAL A 23 -41.77 0.51 11.33
CA VAL A 23 -42.47 0.79 10.07
C VAL A 23 -43.74 1.63 10.30
N LYS A 24 -44.54 1.30 11.33
CA LYS A 24 -45.74 2.07 11.72
C LYS A 24 -45.40 3.49 12.17
N SER A 25 -44.18 3.74 12.66
CA SER A 25 -43.72 5.08 13.04
C SER A 25 -43.55 6.04 11.85
N GLY A 26 -43.61 5.53 10.62
CA GLY A 26 -43.40 6.32 9.40
C GLY A 26 -41.93 6.75 9.21
N ARG A 27 -40.99 6.13 9.93
CA ARG A 27 -39.55 6.36 9.78
C ARG A 27 -38.94 5.31 8.86
N THR A 28 -37.92 5.72 8.12
CA THR A 28 -37.06 4.85 7.31
C THR A 28 -35.60 5.10 7.68
N LEU A 29 -34.72 4.20 7.26
CA LEU A 29 -33.29 4.45 7.27
C LEU A 29 -32.90 5.33 6.09
N SER A 30 -32.09 6.34 6.37
CA SER A 30 -31.39 7.14 5.36
C SER A 30 -29.90 7.07 5.63
N MET A 31 -29.11 7.21 4.57
CA MET A 31 -27.67 7.30 4.67
C MET A 31 -27.17 8.52 3.89
N THR A 32 -26.13 9.16 4.39
CA THR A 32 -25.36 10.14 3.64
C THR A 32 -23.92 9.71 3.60
N LEU A 33 -23.30 9.86 2.43
CA LEU A 33 -21.87 9.68 2.27
C LEU A 33 -21.16 10.98 2.67
N SER A 34 -20.00 10.85 3.29
CA SER A 34 -19.12 12.00 3.55
C SER A 34 -18.50 12.48 2.23
N PRO A 35 -18.44 13.80 1.99
CA PRO A 35 -17.74 14.35 0.83
C PRO A 35 -16.21 14.31 0.99
N ARG A 36 -15.69 14.01 2.18
CA ARG A 36 -14.26 14.09 2.51
C ARG A 36 -13.55 12.74 2.46
N ASP A 37 -14.25 11.68 2.81
CA ASP A 37 -13.70 10.33 3.00
C ASP A 37 -14.76 9.26 2.70
N ASN A 38 -14.35 7.98 2.67
CA ASN A 38 -15.26 6.85 2.49
C ASN A 38 -16.02 6.51 3.79
N SER A 39 -16.47 7.54 4.50
CA SER A 39 -17.33 7.40 5.68
C SER A 39 -18.79 7.63 5.32
N ILE A 40 -19.66 6.95 6.06
CA ILE A 40 -21.10 7.00 5.92
C ILE A 40 -21.71 7.39 7.26
N ALA A 41 -22.74 8.22 7.21
CA ALA A 41 -23.60 8.47 8.36
C ALA A 41 -24.98 7.89 8.07
N VAL A 42 -25.44 7.01 8.95
CA VAL A 42 -26.76 6.39 8.90
C VAL A 42 -27.63 7.02 9.98
N TYR A 43 -28.82 7.45 9.60
CA TYR A 43 -29.76 8.10 10.51
C TYR A 43 -31.19 7.75 10.11
N THR A 44 -32.12 7.94 11.03
CA THR A 44 -33.53 7.73 10.75
C THR A 44 -34.12 8.96 10.07
N ALA A 45 -34.77 8.80 8.95
CA ALA A 45 -35.44 9.88 8.23
C ALA A 45 -36.94 9.60 8.18
N PRO A 46 -37.78 10.63 8.11
CA PRO A 46 -39.19 10.42 7.81
C PRO A 46 -39.36 9.81 6.42
N SER A 47 -40.18 8.77 6.32
CA SER A 47 -40.54 8.13 5.06
C SER A 47 -41.68 8.84 4.33
N VAL A 48 -42.42 9.70 5.03
CA VAL A 48 -43.62 10.39 4.53
C VAL A 48 -43.42 11.90 4.62
N GLU A 49 -44.15 12.66 3.79
CA GLU A 49 -44.14 14.12 3.83
C GLU A 49 -44.34 14.66 5.26
N PRO A 50 -43.63 15.73 5.66
CA PRO A 50 -43.66 16.26 7.03
C PRO A 50 -45.07 16.58 7.57
N ARG A 51 -46.03 16.88 6.68
CA ARG A 51 -47.42 17.17 7.03
C ARG A 51 -48.22 15.91 7.40
N ALA A 52 -47.94 14.78 6.78
CA ALA A 52 -48.59 13.51 7.10
C ALA A 52 -48.10 12.92 8.43
N LEU A 53 -46.86 13.21 8.81
CA LEU A 53 -46.30 12.82 10.12
C LEU A 53 -46.96 13.55 11.29
N GLN A 54 -47.43 14.79 11.09
CA GLN A 54 -48.16 15.54 12.12
C GLN A 54 -49.54 14.94 12.42
N ALA A 55 -50.11 14.18 11.49
CA ALA A 55 -51.38 13.48 11.67
C ALA A 55 -51.20 12.14 12.42
N LEU A 56 -49.98 11.61 12.52
CA LEU A 56 -49.66 10.45 13.33
C LEU A 56 -49.47 10.90 14.78
N SER A 57 -50.32 10.41 15.69
CA SER A 57 -50.23 10.65 17.13
C SER A 57 -49.09 9.85 17.77
N ILE A 58 -47.88 9.96 17.24
CA ILE A 58 -46.70 9.20 17.67
C ILE A 58 -45.69 10.19 18.24
N THR A 59 -45.44 10.08 19.54
CA THR A 59 -44.42 10.87 20.24
C THR A 59 -43.05 10.26 19.93
N TYR A 60 -42.27 10.93 19.09
CA TYR A 60 -40.89 10.51 18.82
C TYR A 60 -39.99 10.78 20.04
N PRO A 61 -39.02 9.90 20.35
CA PRO A 61 -37.92 10.28 21.21
C PRO A 61 -37.23 11.51 20.62
N LYS A 62 -37.03 12.56 21.42
CA LYS A 62 -36.35 13.80 20.96
C LYS A 62 -34.89 13.56 20.57
N GLU A 63 -34.28 12.51 21.09
CA GLU A 63 -32.91 12.11 20.80
C GLU A 63 -32.93 11.09 19.66
N GLN A 64 -32.23 11.44 18.58
CA GLN A 64 -32.05 10.59 17.42
C GLN A 64 -30.57 10.30 17.25
N ASP A 65 -30.21 9.02 17.36
CA ASP A 65 -28.84 8.59 17.15
C ASP A 65 -28.44 8.73 15.69
N ILE A 66 -27.23 9.24 15.49
CA ILE A 66 -26.55 9.26 14.19
C ILE A 66 -25.41 8.27 14.28
N TYR A 67 -25.47 7.24 13.44
CA TYR A 67 -24.45 6.20 13.37
C TYR A 67 -23.43 6.59 12.33
N THR A 68 -22.15 6.49 12.66
CA THR A 68 -21.07 6.73 11.71
C THR A 68 -20.30 5.44 11.48
N ALA A 69 -19.92 5.18 10.24
CA ALA A 69 -19.05 4.08 9.87
C ALA A 69 -18.05 4.56 8.81
N SER A 70 -16.83 4.03 8.84
CA SER A 70 -15.79 4.31 7.84
C SER A 70 -15.36 3.00 7.20
N ALA A 71 -15.26 2.98 5.88
CA ALA A 71 -14.65 1.85 5.18
C ALA A 71 -13.14 1.79 5.41
N ASP A 72 -12.52 2.95 5.66
CA ASP A 72 -11.09 3.08 5.86
C ASP A 72 -10.74 3.08 7.36
N PRO A 73 -9.75 2.29 7.80
CA PRO A 73 -9.27 2.34 9.17
C PRO A 73 -8.55 3.68 9.42
N ILE A 74 -8.62 4.15 10.66
CA ILE A 74 -7.84 5.33 11.09
C ILE A 74 -6.35 5.01 10.87
N PRO A 75 -5.60 5.84 10.13
CA PRO A 75 -4.19 5.56 9.87
C PRO A 75 -3.40 5.44 11.17
N SER A 76 -2.58 4.40 11.32
CA SER A 76 -1.72 4.23 12.49
C SER A 76 -0.66 5.33 12.56
N SER A 77 -0.02 5.50 13.72
CA SER A 77 1.13 6.40 13.88
C SER A 77 2.22 6.19 12.83
N GLU A 78 2.56 4.93 12.56
CA GLU A 78 3.52 4.54 11.53
C GLU A 78 3.05 4.95 10.13
N ARG A 79 1.79 4.67 9.76
CA ARG A 79 1.25 5.06 8.46
C ARG A 79 1.18 6.58 8.28
N ARG A 80 0.88 7.32 9.34
CA ARG A 80 0.88 8.79 9.31
C ARG A 80 2.28 9.34 9.03
N LEU A 81 3.31 8.76 9.66
CA LEU A 81 4.70 9.11 9.40
C LEU A 81 5.06 8.81 7.94
N PHE A 82 4.69 7.62 7.44
CA PHE A 82 4.91 7.27 6.05
C PHE A 82 4.30 8.29 5.08
N ILE A 83 3.02 8.62 5.25
CA ILE A 83 2.31 9.57 4.38
C ILE A 83 2.93 10.96 4.49
N THR A 84 3.25 11.43 5.70
CA THR A 84 3.74 12.79 5.93
C THR A 84 5.11 12.98 5.29
N ASP A 85 6.06 12.08 5.55
CA ASP A 85 7.43 12.23 5.08
C ASP A 85 7.53 12.01 3.57
N THR A 86 6.83 11.01 3.03
CA THR A 86 6.77 10.79 1.58
C THR A 86 6.08 11.94 0.83
N SER A 87 5.11 12.61 1.46
CA SER A 87 4.43 13.77 0.84
C SER A 87 5.38 14.96 0.62
N VAL A 88 6.41 15.12 1.46
CA VAL A 88 7.42 16.18 1.29
C VAL A 88 8.25 15.92 0.03
N ILE A 89 8.70 14.67 -0.15
CA ILE A 89 9.44 14.25 -1.33
C ILE A 89 8.57 14.42 -2.59
N PHE A 90 7.32 13.98 -2.52
CA PHE A 90 6.37 14.12 -3.62
C PHE A 90 6.09 15.59 -3.97
N ALA A 91 5.91 16.47 -2.98
CA ALA A 91 5.72 17.90 -3.19
C ALA A 91 6.95 18.54 -3.83
N ALA A 92 8.16 18.15 -3.41
CA ALA A 92 9.40 18.61 -4.03
C ALA A 92 9.48 18.20 -5.51
N LEU A 93 9.14 16.94 -5.83
CA LEU A 93 9.09 16.45 -7.20
C LEU A 93 8.03 17.19 -8.04
N GLN A 94 6.84 17.40 -7.48
CA GLN A 94 5.77 18.12 -8.16
C GLN A 94 6.17 19.57 -8.47
N ASN A 95 6.84 20.24 -7.54
CA ASN A 95 7.34 21.60 -7.74
C ASN A 95 8.46 21.65 -8.80
N LEU A 96 9.35 20.65 -8.81
CA LEU A 96 10.38 20.51 -9.84
C LEU A 96 9.75 20.39 -11.24
N VAL A 97 8.78 19.48 -11.40
CA VAL A 97 8.10 19.23 -12.67
C VAL A 97 7.31 20.47 -13.14
N LYS A 98 6.59 21.14 -12.23
CA LYS A 98 5.88 22.39 -12.54
C LYS A 98 6.84 23.47 -13.01
N SER A 99 7.94 23.68 -12.28
CA SER A 99 8.94 24.70 -12.61
C SER A 99 9.63 24.43 -13.95
N ALA A 100 9.85 23.16 -14.30
CA ALA A 100 10.40 22.77 -15.59
C ALA A 100 9.41 23.08 -16.73
N ASN A 101 8.15 22.69 -16.58
CA ASN A 101 7.09 22.93 -17.58
C ASN A 101 6.80 24.42 -17.81
N GLU A 102 6.88 25.26 -16.78
CA GLU A 102 6.66 26.71 -16.90
C GLU A 102 7.77 27.44 -17.66
N ARG A 103 9.00 26.89 -17.66
CA ARG A 103 10.17 27.52 -18.29
C ARG A 103 10.33 27.09 -19.75
N ASP A 104 10.26 25.78 -20.02
CA ASP A 104 10.30 25.19 -21.36
C ASP A 104 9.93 23.68 -21.26
N PRO A 105 8.96 23.15 -22.03
CA PRO A 105 8.65 21.71 -22.03
C PRO A 105 9.85 20.80 -22.38
N GLY A 106 10.91 21.30 -23.01
CA GLY A 106 12.16 20.57 -23.23
C GLY A 106 13.03 20.38 -21.98
N LEU A 107 12.78 21.15 -20.92
CA LEU A 107 13.62 21.22 -19.71
C LEU A 107 13.45 20.02 -18.77
N LEU A 108 12.42 19.20 -18.98
CA LEU A 108 12.32 17.87 -18.35
C LEU A 108 13.42 16.91 -18.82
N ARG A 109 14.06 17.20 -19.96
CA ARG A 109 15.24 16.50 -20.46
C ARG A 109 16.55 17.19 -20.08
N ASP A 110 16.47 18.30 -19.34
CA ASP A 110 17.67 18.95 -18.82
C ASP A 110 18.36 18.01 -17.83
N GLU A 111 19.67 17.92 -17.95
CA GLU A 111 20.50 16.99 -17.19
C GLU A 111 20.33 17.23 -15.68
N GLN A 112 20.21 18.50 -15.28
CA GLN A 112 20.00 18.87 -13.89
C GLN A 112 18.63 18.43 -13.36
N THR A 113 17.57 18.58 -14.15
CA THR A 113 16.21 18.19 -13.77
C THR A 113 16.08 16.68 -13.64
N LEU A 114 16.69 15.92 -14.55
CA LEU A 114 16.73 14.47 -14.49
C LEU A 114 17.50 13.98 -13.26
N ARG A 115 18.70 14.54 -12.98
CA ARG A 115 19.48 14.19 -11.77
C ARG A 115 18.69 14.42 -10.48
N LEU A 116 17.98 15.56 -10.39
CA LEU A 116 17.16 15.88 -9.22
C LEU A 116 15.95 14.94 -9.10
N THR A 117 15.33 14.57 -10.23
CA THR A 117 14.22 13.61 -10.28
C THR A 117 14.66 12.22 -9.82
N THR A 118 15.79 11.73 -10.33
CA THR A 118 16.40 10.47 -9.92
C THR A 118 16.70 10.49 -8.43
N LYS A 119 17.32 11.57 -7.94
CA LYS A 119 17.63 11.72 -6.51
C LYS A 119 16.37 11.64 -5.64
N LEU A 120 15.33 12.42 -5.94
CA LEU A 120 14.08 12.41 -5.18
C LEU A 120 13.40 11.04 -5.21
N THR A 121 13.49 10.33 -6.34
CA THR A 121 12.97 8.96 -6.46
C THR A 121 13.76 7.99 -5.59
N VAL A 122 15.09 8.07 -5.59
CA VAL A 122 15.96 7.25 -4.73
C VAL A 122 15.71 7.54 -3.25
N ASP A 123 15.52 8.81 -2.87
CA ASP A 123 15.18 9.22 -1.51
C ASP A 123 13.83 8.61 -1.09
N TYR A 124 12.83 8.61 -1.98
CA TYR A 124 11.53 7.98 -1.75
C TYR A 124 11.65 6.47 -1.50
N VAL A 125 12.42 5.77 -2.34
CA VAL A 125 12.64 4.31 -2.22
C VAL A 125 13.44 3.98 -0.96
N SER A 126 14.43 4.80 -0.62
CA SER A 126 15.23 4.65 0.61
C SER A 126 14.34 4.78 1.85
N PHE A 127 13.40 5.72 1.85
CA PHE A 127 12.46 5.86 2.95
C PHE A 127 11.52 4.64 3.09
N ILE A 128 11.04 4.05 1.99
CA ILE A 128 10.27 2.79 2.06
C ILE A 128 11.10 1.67 2.69
N LYS A 129 12.40 1.59 2.36
CA LYS A 129 13.31 0.62 2.96
C LYS A 129 13.42 0.83 4.47
N GLU A 130 13.50 2.07 4.95
CA GLU A 130 13.49 2.38 6.37
C GLU A 130 12.20 1.93 7.05
N CYS A 131 11.04 2.17 6.42
CA CYS A 131 9.76 1.67 6.93
C CYS A 131 9.71 0.14 6.98
N TRP A 132 10.26 -0.54 5.98
CA TRP A 132 10.38 -2.00 5.99
C TRP A 132 11.24 -2.49 7.16
N VAL A 133 12.45 -1.92 7.33
CA VAL A 133 13.35 -2.26 8.44
C VAL A 133 12.69 -2.00 9.78
N HIS A 134 12.02 -0.85 9.93
CA HIS A 134 11.29 -0.52 11.14
C HIS A 134 10.15 -1.51 11.39
N ALA A 135 9.38 -1.91 10.38
CA ALA A 135 8.28 -2.85 10.51
C ALA A 135 8.75 -4.29 10.83
N SER A 136 9.93 -4.70 10.36
CA SER A 136 10.50 -6.03 10.61
C SER A 136 11.11 -6.22 12.01
N GLN A 137 11.35 -5.13 12.74
CA GLN A 137 11.95 -5.22 14.08
C GLN A 137 10.98 -5.85 15.10
N PRO A 138 11.44 -6.85 15.90
CA PRO A 138 10.64 -7.52 16.93
C PRO A 138 10.58 -6.67 18.21
N VAL A 139 10.00 -5.48 18.11
CA VAL A 139 9.88 -4.52 19.22
C VAL A 139 8.44 -4.50 19.70
N THR A 140 8.25 -4.43 21.03
CA THR A 140 6.93 -4.22 21.65
C THR A 140 6.44 -2.80 21.32
N ARG A 141 5.32 -2.69 20.60
CA ARG A 141 4.77 -1.41 20.13
C ARG A 141 3.54 -1.00 20.94
N PRO A 142 3.35 0.31 21.19
CA PRO A 142 2.15 0.84 21.84
C PRO A 142 0.90 0.73 20.95
N GLU A 143 1.06 0.80 19.63
CA GLU A 143 0.01 0.67 18.64
C GLU A 143 0.39 -0.44 17.64
N PRO A 144 -0.55 -1.31 17.22
CA PRO A 144 -0.29 -2.27 16.18
C PRO A 144 0.06 -1.59 14.86
N LEU A 145 0.91 -2.24 14.07
CA LEU A 145 1.18 -1.80 12.70
C LEU A 145 -0.08 -1.93 11.85
N GLN A 146 -0.30 -0.94 10.97
CA GLN A 146 -1.39 -1.02 10.00
C GLN A 146 -1.04 -1.97 8.85
N PHE A 147 0.23 -2.03 8.48
CA PHE A 147 0.76 -2.94 7.47
C PHE A 147 1.97 -3.69 8.02
N GLU A 148 2.06 -4.98 7.71
CA GLU A 148 3.18 -5.82 8.10
C GLU A 148 4.44 -5.53 7.27
N ALA A 149 5.58 -6.03 7.75
CA ALA A 149 6.87 -5.85 7.08
C ALA A 149 6.86 -6.30 5.60
N ASP A 150 6.11 -7.37 5.28
CA ASP A 150 6.00 -7.87 3.90
C ASP A 150 5.36 -6.89 2.92
N HIS A 151 4.47 -6.02 3.41
CA HIS A 151 3.88 -4.95 2.59
C HIS A 151 4.97 -3.98 2.12
N TYR A 152 5.77 -3.48 3.07
CA TYR A 152 6.85 -2.54 2.78
C TYR A 152 7.99 -3.18 2.00
N ARG A 153 8.28 -4.47 2.24
CA ARG A 153 9.22 -5.26 1.44
C ARG A 153 8.79 -5.30 -0.03
N THR A 154 7.54 -5.66 -0.29
CA THR A 154 6.99 -5.74 -1.66
C THR A 154 7.04 -4.39 -2.36
N LEU A 155 6.68 -3.32 -1.64
CA LEU A 155 6.74 -1.95 -2.15
C LEU A 155 8.18 -1.52 -2.46
N TYR A 156 9.12 -1.79 -1.54
CA TYR A 156 10.54 -1.49 -1.72
C TYR A 156 11.11 -2.23 -2.94
N THR A 157 10.93 -3.54 -3.02
CA THR A 157 11.39 -4.37 -4.14
C THR A 157 10.84 -3.86 -5.47
N SER A 158 9.54 -3.57 -5.54
CA SER A 158 8.92 -3.10 -6.79
C SER A 158 9.46 -1.74 -7.24
N LEU A 159 9.63 -0.80 -6.31
CA LEU A 159 10.07 0.56 -6.63
C LEU A 159 11.60 0.67 -6.78
N SER A 160 12.39 -0.16 -6.10
CA SER A 160 13.83 -0.24 -6.36
C SER A 160 14.11 -0.78 -7.76
N LEU A 161 13.30 -1.72 -8.26
CA LEU A 161 13.39 -2.18 -9.64
C LEU A 161 13.06 -1.06 -10.64
N PHE A 162 12.04 -0.25 -10.34
CA PHE A 162 11.71 0.91 -11.15
C PHE A 162 12.90 1.89 -11.27
N VAL A 163 13.60 2.14 -10.16
CA VAL A 163 14.81 2.98 -10.17
C VAL A 163 15.88 2.38 -11.09
N VAL A 164 16.17 1.09 -10.97
CA VAL A 164 17.18 0.41 -11.81
C VAL A 164 16.82 0.49 -13.30
N LEU A 165 15.56 0.29 -13.66
CA LEU A 165 15.15 0.21 -15.07
C LEU A 165 14.95 1.58 -15.75
N TYR A 166 14.51 2.58 -15.00
CA TYR A 166 14.04 3.84 -15.60
C TYR A 166 14.78 5.08 -15.13
N MET A 167 15.47 5.03 -13.98
CA MET A 167 16.19 6.18 -13.42
C MET A 167 17.70 6.04 -13.67
N VAL A 168 18.08 5.65 -14.88
CA VAL A 168 19.49 5.46 -15.30
C VAL A 168 20.21 6.81 -15.33
N GLU A 169 21.51 6.82 -15.04
CA GLU A 169 22.33 8.04 -15.13
C GLU A 169 22.26 8.65 -16.54
N ASN A 170 22.15 9.99 -16.59
CA ASN A 170 22.00 10.72 -17.84
C ASN A 170 23.16 10.42 -18.80
N GLY A 171 22.82 10.15 -20.07
CA GLY A 171 23.79 9.80 -21.11
C GLY A 171 24.07 8.31 -21.24
N LEU A 172 23.43 7.47 -20.41
CA LEU A 172 23.48 6.01 -20.46
C LEU A 172 22.09 5.39 -20.78
N GLU A 173 21.19 6.14 -21.43
CA GLU A 173 19.83 5.67 -21.76
C GLU A 173 19.82 4.38 -22.61
N ASP A 174 20.86 4.18 -23.45
CA ASP A 174 21.06 2.98 -24.27
C ASP A 174 22.05 1.98 -23.63
N ALA A 175 22.55 2.26 -22.43
CA ALA A 175 23.49 1.37 -21.76
C ALA A 175 22.77 0.11 -21.26
N PRO A 176 23.41 -1.06 -21.36
CA PRO A 176 22.80 -2.28 -20.86
C PRO A 176 22.71 -2.24 -19.33
N VAL A 177 21.49 -2.12 -18.80
CA VAL A 177 21.15 -2.25 -17.35
C VAL A 177 21.31 -3.68 -16.80
N GLY A 178 22.06 -4.53 -17.52
CA GLY A 178 22.19 -5.94 -17.18
C GLY A 178 22.95 -6.15 -15.87
N GLU A 179 23.98 -5.35 -15.60
CA GLU A 179 24.76 -5.49 -14.36
C GLU A 179 23.94 -5.06 -13.14
N GLU A 180 23.29 -3.90 -13.21
CA GLU A 180 22.47 -3.34 -12.14
C GLU A 180 21.23 -4.19 -11.87
N LEU A 181 20.59 -4.73 -12.91
CA LEU A 181 19.48 -5.65 -12.77
C LEU A 181 19.90 -6.97 -12.11
N MET A 182 21.09 -7.47 -12.44
CA MET A 182 21.63 -8.68 -11.81
C MET A 182 22.01 -8.43 -10.35
N GLU A 183 22.61 -7.28 -10.04
CA GLU A 183 22.86 -6.87 -8.65
C GLU A 183 21.53 -6.77 -7.88
N TRP A 184 20.52 -6.14 -8.47
CA TRP A 184 19.18 -6.03 -7.89
C TRP A 184 18.56 -7.41 -7.61
N LEU A 185 18.65 -8.34 -8.56
CA LEU A 185 18.17 -9.72 -8.38
C LEU A 185 18.86 -10.40 -7.20
N ASN A 186 20.18 -10.27 -7.10
CA ASN A 186 20.96 -10.86 -6.01
C ASN A 186 20.63 -10.26 -4.63
N ILE A 187 20.27 -8.98 -4.57
CA ILE A 187 19.86 -8.31 -3.32
C ILE A 187 18.48 -8.79 -2.86
N HIS A 188 17.55 -9.02 -3.79
CA HIS A 188 16.14 -9.29 -3.47
C HIS A 188 15.75 -10.77 -3.48
N PHE A 189 16.50 -11.63 -4.19
CA PHE A 189 16.26 -13.05 -4.34
C PHE A 189 17.57 -13.82 -4.15
N ILE A 190 17.88 -14.14 -2.89
CA ILE A 190 19.12 -14.84 -2.49
C ILE A 190 19.02 -16.36 -2.77
N GLU A 191 18.03 -16.80 -3.55
CA GLU A 191 17.89 -18.22 -3.90
C GLU A 191 18.75 -18.54 -5.14
N PRO A 192 19.61 -19.57 -5.07
CA PRO A 192 19.56 -20.67 -4.12
C PRO A 192 20.48 -20.49 -2.90
N SER A 193 20.11 -21.11 -1.77
CA SER A 193 20.86 -20.97 -0.51
C SER A 193 22.19 -21.73 -0.57
N SER A 194 23.20 -21.26 0.17
CA SER A 194 24.50 -21.95 0.27
C SER A 194 24.37 -23.37 0.85
N GLU A 195 23.36 -23.59 1.70
CA GLU A 195 23.06 -24.89 2.32
C GLU A 195 22.57 -25.91 1.30
N GLU A 196 21.73 -25.51 0.33
CA GLU A 196 21.33 -26.37 -0.78
C GLU A 196 22.54 -26.79 -1.64
N GLY A 197 23.50 -25.87 -1.84
CA GLY A 197 24.76 -26.16 -2.54
C GLY A 197 25.67 -27.12 -1.79
N ASP A 198 25.82 -26.93 -0.48
CA ASP A 198 26.61 -27.82 0.37
C ASP A 198 26.02 -29.23 0.40
N ASN A 199 24.69 -29.34 0.51
CA ASN A 199 24.00 -30.62 0.47
C ASN A 199 24.19 -31.34 -0.88
N LEU A 200 24.03 -30.65 -2.01
CA LEU A 200 24.24 -31.22 -3.33
C LEU A 200 25.70 -31.63 -3.56
N SER A 201 26.66 -30.81 -3.14
CA SER A 201 28.09 -31.09 -3.32
C SER A 201 28.61 -32.22 -2.43
N SER A 202 27.91 -32.55 -1.33
CA SER A 202 28.25 -33.65 -0.43
C SER A 202 27.86 -35.04 -0.97
N GLN A 203 27.04 -35.10 -2.02
CA GLN A 203 26.63 -36.36 -2.64
C GLN A 203 27.72 -36.92 -3.56
N ASP A 204 27.88 -38.25 -3.61
CA ASP A 204 28.83 -38.91 -4.51
C ASP A 204 28.49 -38.70 -6.00
N ARG A 205 27.21 -38.49 -6.32
CA ARG A 205 26.70 -38.25 -7.69
C ARG A 205 25.63 -37.16 -7.71
N PRO A 206 26.03 -35.89 -7.54
CA PRO A 206 25.08 -34.77 -7.45
C PRO A 206 24.20 -34.63 -8.70
N TRP A 207 24.72 -34.95 -9.89
CA TRP A 207 24.00 -34.81 -11.17
C TRP A 207 22.83 -35.79 -11.38
N GLU A 208 22.71 -36.82 -10.53
CA GLU A 208 21.58 -37.74 -10.52
C GLU A 208 20.40 -37.21 -9.67
N ASP A 209 20.64 -36.17 -8.85
CA ASP A 209 19.61 -35.51 -8.04
C ASP A 209 18.71 -34.62 -8.93
N GLU A 210 17.38 -34.72 -8.73
CA GLU A 210 16.39 -33.93 -9.47
C GLU A 210 16.56 -32.41 -9.27
N THR A 211 17.14 -32.00 -8.14
CA THR A 211 17.34 -30.60 -7.76
C THR A 211 18.65 -30.01 -8.29
N PHE A 212 19.59 -30.83 -8.77
CA PHE A 212 20.91 -30.41 -9.23
C PHE A 212 20.88 -29.49 -10.46
N TRP A 213 20.18 -29.88 -11.52
CA TRP A 213 20.10 -29.09 -12.74
C TRP A 213 19.30 -27.78 -12.56
N PRO A 214 18.16 -27.77 -11.85
CA PRO A 214 17.50 -26.52 -11.45
C PRO A 214 18.41 -25.60 -10.63
N TYR A 215 19.14 -26.14 -9.65
CA TYR A 215 20.07 -25.38 -8.81
C TYR A 215 21.21 -24.75 -9.64
N LEU A 216 21.85 -25.52 -10.52
CA LEU A 216 22.88 -25.00 -11.43
C LEU A 216 22.34 -23.97 -12.43
N THR A 217 21.11 -24.12 -12.91
CA THR A 217 20.51 -23.15 -13.82
C THR A 217 20.29 -21.82 -13.09
N ARG A 218 19.79 -21.86 -11.84
CA ARG A 218 19.64 -20.67 -10.99
C ARG A 218 20.98 -20.02 -10.67
N LEU A 219 22.00 -20.82 -10.32
CA LEU A 219 23.36 -20.33 -10.13
C LEU A 219 23.99 -19.81 -11.42
N GLY A 220 23.74 -20.40 -12.57
CA GLY A 220 24.31 -19.98 -13.85
C GLY A 220 23.90 -18.57 -14.24
N PHE A 221 22.65 -18.19 -13.93
CA PHE A 221 22.21 -16.79 -14.02
C PHE A 221 22.95 -15.89 -13.02
N ILE A 222 23.20 -16.35 -11.79
CA ILE A 222 23.87 -15.58 -10.73
C ILE A 222 25.39 -15.47 -10.92
N THR A 223 26.05 -16.49 -11.48
CA THR A 223 27.53 -16.68 -11.48
C THR A 223 28.19 -16.45 -12.83
N SER A 224 27.46 -16.46 -13.96
CA SER A 224 28.03 -16.24 -15.30
C SER A 224 28.70 -14.86 -15.51
N ILE A 225 28.65 -13.95 -14.54
CA ILE A 225 29.28 -12.61 -14.60
C ILE A 225 30.34 -12.40 -13.51
N SER A 226 30.60 -13.36 -12.60
CA SER A 226 31.74 -13.22 -11.65
C SER A 226 33.11 -13.56 -12.30
N VAL A 227 33.10 -14.30 -13.42
CA VAL A 227 34.33 -14.82 -14.08
C VAL A 227 34.71 -14.05 -15.35
N ARG A 228 34.03 -12.93 -15.67
CA ARG A 228 34.46 -12.00 -16.74
C ARG A 228 35.01 -10.67 -16.18
N ARG A 229 35.93 -10.76 -15.23
CA ARG A 229 36.92 -9.70 -14.94
C ARG A 229 38.29 -10.14 -15.43
#